data_AF-A0A094H5T3-F1
#
_entry.id   AF-A0A094H5T3-F1
#
_cell.length_a   1.000
_cell.length_b   1.000
_cell.length_c   1.000
_cell.angle_alpha   90.00
_cell.angle_beta   90.00
_cell.angle_gamma   90.00
#
_symmetry.space_group_name_H-M   'P 1'
#
loop_
_entity.id
_entity.type
_entity.pdbx_description
1 polymer ?
#
loop_
_entity_poly.entity_id
_entity_poly.type
_entity_poly.pdbx_seq_one_letter_code
_entity_poly.pdbx_strand_id
1 'polypeptide(L)'
;MIRFIDGVPEAIWFSQHGGGQAFAYEAVEKMGRRPVGYSARGTHANYASGGRHDMLLPGTNLPFSLLLTDYTSNGTLWDPTLNAFWYTYDADSEEFTGAEGMGGGENPVGAMAFRGRWGDKQYADGDERQSWWWGWRRFVDGPTGPWDKELVRDDVCPNGGFRGCVVKQDLREEERAGVRVG
;
A
#
# COMPACT_ATOMS: atom_id res chain seq x y z
N MET A 1 -3.41 -3.62 3.15
CA MET A 1 -4.28 -3.89 4.32
C MET A 1 -5.36 -4.85 3.87
N ILE A 2 -5.66 -5.89 4.65
CA ILE A 2 -6.76 -6.82 4.35
C ILE A 2 -7.77 -6.66 5.49
N ARG A 3 -9.03 -6.43 5.15
CA ARG A 3 -10.12 -6.30 6.12
C ARG A 3 -10.75 -7.67 6.33
N PHE A 4 -10.80 -8.10 7.59
CA PHE A 4 -11.52 -9.29 7.99
C PHE A 4 -12.80 -8.90 8.74
N ILE A 5 -13.91 -9.58 8.46
CA ILE A 5 -15.16 -9.49 9.21
C ILE A 5 -15.48 -10.92 9.68
N ASP A 6 -15.62 -11.11 10.99
CA ASP A 6 -15.86 -12.44 11.60
C ASP A 6 -14.87 -13.53 11.12
N GLY A 7 -13.61 -13.13 10.89
CA GLY A 7 -12.54 -14.03 10.43
C GLY A 7 -12.53 -14.31 8.92
N VAL A 8 -13.45 -13.72 8.15
CA VAL A 8 -13.52 -13.84 6.68
C VAL A 8 -12.88 -12.61 6.03
N PRO A 9 -11.92 -12.77 5.09
CA PRO A 9 -11.34 -11.63 4.38
C PRO A 9 -12.33 -11.08 3.35
N GLU A 10 -12.75 -9.83 3.53
CA GLU A 10 -13.80 -9.18 2.72
C GLU A 10 -13.20 -8.26 1.66
N ALA A 11 -12.13 -7.54 1.99
CA ALA A 11 -11.53 -6.56 1.09
C ALA A 11 -10.02 -6.43 1.29
N ILE A 12 -9.34 -5.92 0.26
CA ILE A 12 -7.90 -5.64 0.29
C ILE A 12 -7.60 -4.27 -0.32
N TRP A 13 -6.72 -3.53 0.37
CA TRP A 13 -6.16 -2.25 -0.09
C TRP A 13 -4.76 -2.42 -0.64
N PHE A 14 -4.57 -1.98 -1.88
CA PHE A 14 -3.28 -1.84 -2.55
C PHE A 14 -2.83 -0.37 -2.52
N SER A 15 -1.75 -0.10 -1.77
CA SER A 15 -1.20 1.25 -1.63
C SER A 15 -0.41 1.65 -2.88
N GLN A 16 -0.72 2.82 -3.43
CA GLN A 16 -0.11 3.38 -4.65
C GLN A 16 0.33 4.81 -4.36
N HIS A 17 1.62 4.98 -4.04
CA HIS A 17 2.20 6.28 -3.68
C HIS A 17 1.44 6.93 -2.51
N GLY A 18 0.92 8.14 -2.70
CA GLY A 18 0.10 8.84 -1.70
C GLY A 18 -1.36 8.35 -1.60
N GLY A 19 -1.78 7.39 -2.43
CA GLY A 19 -3.16 6.88 -2.47
C GLY A 19 -3.21 5.36 -2.65
N GLY A 20 -4.19 4.87 -3.39
CA GLY A 20 -4.35 3.44 -3.67
C GLY A 20 -5.75 3.06 -4.12
N GLN A 21 -5.99 1.76 -4.16
CA GLN A 21 -7.26 1.19 -4.58
C GLN A 21 -7.67 0.03 -3.67
N ALA A 22 -8.96 -0.04 -3.38
CA ALA A 22 -9.58 -1.16 -2.68
C ALA A 22 -10.26 -2.11 -3.67
N PHE A 23 -10.18 -3.40 -3.38
CA PHE A 23 -10.87 -4.45 -4.11
C PHE A 23 -11.53 -5.40 -3.11
N ALA A 24 -12.66 -5.98 -3.49
CA ALA A 24 -13.23 -7.12 -2.80
C ALA A 24 -12.18 -8.24 -2.80
N TYR A 25 -12.04 -8.94 -1.68
CA TYR A 25 -11.01 -9.96 -1.55
C TYR A 25 -11.20 -11.05 -2.61
N GLU A 26 -12.43 -11.41 -2.95
CA GLU A 26 -12.73 -12.39 -4.00
C GLU A 26 -12.29 -11.94 -5.39
N ALA A 27 -12.31 -10.63 -5.67
CA ALA A 27 -12.05 -10.07 -7.00
C ALA A 27 -10.60 -10.23 -7.48
N VAL A 28 -9.64 -10.32 -6.54
CA VAL A 28 -8.22 -10.28 -6.88
C VAL A 28 -7.65 -11.66 -7.20
N GLU A 29 -6.56 -11.70 -7.98
CA GLU A 29 -5.82 -12.93 -8.24
C GLU A 29 -5.28 -13.55 -6.94
N LYS A 30 -5.29 -14.89 -6.85
CA LYS A 30 -4.81 -15.63 -5.67
C LYS A 30 -4.00 -16.86 -6.08
N MET A 31 -2.97 -17.15 -5.27
CA MET A 31 -2.32 -18.46 -5.24
C MET A 31 -2.87 -19.25 -4.04
N GLY A 32 -3.75 -20.20 -4.31
CA GLY A 32 -4.54 -20.85 -3.26
C GLY A 32 -5.46 -19.83 -2.58
N ARG A 33 -5.24 -19.59 -1.28
CA ARG A 33 -6.00 -18.59 -0.50
C ARG A 33 -5.32 -17.23 -0.42
N ARG A 34 -4.10 -17.08 -0.93
CA ARG A 34 -3.25 -15.91 -0.71
C ARG A 34 -3.34 -14.95 -1.90
N PRO A 35 -3.64 -13.65 -1.67
CA PRO A 35 -3.76 -12.68 -2.75
C PRO A 35 -2.39 -12.41 -3.38
N VAL A 36 -2.39 -12.21 -4.69
CA VAL A 36 -1.19 -11.81 -5.44
C VAL A 36 -1.18 -10.29 -5.54
N GLY A 37 -0.08 -9.68 -5.11
CA GLY A 37 0.17 -8.25 -5.26
C GLY A 37 1.30 -8.01 -6.24
N TYR A 38 1.13 -6.98 -7.06
CA TYR A 38 2.07 -6.61 -8.10
C TYR A 38 2.85 -5.36 -7.71
N SER A 39 4.13 -5.52 -7.38
CA SER A 39 5.02 -4.39 -7.08
C SER A 39 5.42 -3.66 -8.36
N ALA A 40 5.31 -2.34 -8.35
CA ALA A 40 5.75 -1.50 -9.45
C ALA A 40 7.27 -1.49 -9.60
N ARG A 41 7.73 -1.49 -10.85
CA ARG A 41 9.16 -1.47 -11.17
C ARG A 41 9.75 -0.09 -10.91
N GLY A 42 10.63 -0.01 -9.91
CA GLY A 42 11.39 1.22 -9.59
C GLY A 42 10.64 2.19 -8.68
N THR A 43 9.48 1.80 -8.15
CA THR A 43 8.70 2.57 -7.16
C THR A 43 8.22 1.63 -6.04
N HIS A 44 7.49 2.15 -5.06
CA HIS A 44 6.97 1.37 -3.93
C HIS A 44 5.46 1.06 -4.04
N ALA A 45 4.84 1.38 -5.18
CA ALA A 45 3.42 1.15 -5.38
C ALA A 45 3.11 -0.34 -5.58
N ASN A 46 1.95 -0.75 -5.10
CA ASN A 46 1.43 -2.10 -5.24
C ASN A 46 0.10 -2.05 -5.99
N TYR A 47 -0.13 -3.03 -6.86
CA TYR A 47 -1.29 -3.11 -7.72
C TYR A 47 -1.95 -4.49 -7.63
N ALA A 48 -3.25 -4.55 -7.93
CA ALA A 48 -4.02 -5.79 -7.96
C ALA A 48 -3.82 -6.59 -9.27
N SER A 49 -3.18 -5.98 -10.28
CA SER A 49 -2.96 -6.56 -11.60
C SER A 49 -1.60 -6.18 -12.20
N GLY A 50 -1.14 -7.04 -13.11
CA GLY A 50 -0.02 -6.76 -14.01
C GLY A 50 -0.37 -5.66 -15.03
N GLY A 51 0.65 -4.99 -15.58
CA GLY A 51 0.48 -4.07 -16.69
C GLY A 51 0.91 -2.63 -16.39
N ARG A 52 0.22 -1.68 -17.02
CA ARG A 52 0.51 -0.26 -16.96
C ARG A 52 -0.50 0.42 -16.04
N HIS A 53 -0.02 1.27 -15.14
CA HIS A 53 -0.88 1.99 -14.19
C HIS A 53 -0.55 3.48 -14.20
N ASP A 54 -1.52 4.32 -14.58
CA ASP A 54 -1.31 5.77 -14.65
C ASP A 54 -1.39 6.41 -13.26
N MET A 55 -0.39 7.23 -12.92
CA MET A 55 -0.32 7.89 -11.61
C MET A 55 -1.06 9.24 -11.57
N LEU A 56 -1.29 9.88 -12.72
CA LEU A 56 -1.96 11.18 -12.81
C LEU A 56 -3.47 11.05 -12.92
N LEU A 57 -3.95 9.94 -13.49
CA LEU A 57 -5.35 9.55 -13.52
C LEU A 57 -5.51 8.17 -12.83
N PRO A 58 -5.40 8.12 -11.47
CA PRO A 58 -5.44 6.87 -10.74
C PRO A 58 -6.68 6.04 -11.05
N GLY A 59 -6.46 4.75 -11.31
CA GLY A 59 -7.52 3.80 -11.60
C GLY A 59 -8.06 3.82 -13.02
N THR A 60 -7.44 4.57 -13.93
CA THR A 60 -7.66 4.47 -15.38
C THR A 60 -6.61 3.57 -16.03
N ASN A 61 -7.00 2.85 -17.08
CA ASN A 61 -6.12 2.00 -17.88
C ASN A 61 -5.92 2.64 -19.26
N LEU A 62 -5.06 3.65 -19.34
CA LEU A 62 -4.81 4.34 -20.61
C LEU A 62 -4.04 3.45 -21.60
N PRO A 63 -4.41 3.45 -22.90
CA PRO A 63 -3.70 2.68 -23.92
C PRO A 63 -2.27 3.19 -24.20
N PHE A 64 -1.92 4.36 -23.66
CA PHE A 64 -0.59 4.97 -23.69
C PHE A 64 -0.14 5.38 -22.28
N SER A 65 1.15 5.62 -22.10
CA SER A 65 1.70 6.20 -20.86
C SER A 65 1.62 7.72 -20.96
N LEU A 66 1.02 8.40 -19.98
CA LEU A 66 0.85 9.85 -20.05
C LEU A 66 2.14 10.58 -19.67
N LEU A 67 2.49 10.58 -18.37
CA LEU A 67 3.68 11.25 -17.84
C LEU A 67 4.37 10.39 -16.77
N LEU A 68 3.64 10.06 -15.72
CA LEU A 68 4.10 9.21 -14.62
C LEU A 68 3.28 7.93 -14.62
N THR A 69 3.95 6.82 -14.88
CA THR A 69 3.29 5.55 -15.13
C THR A 69 4.10 4.43 -14.51
N ASP A 70 3.44 3.67 -13.65
CA ASP A 70 4.01 2.46 -13.08
C ASP A 70 3.82 1.28 -14.04
N TYR A 71 4.76 0.34 -13.95
CA TYR A 71 4.73 -0.91 -14.69
C TYR A 71 4.89 -2.07 -13.73
N THR A 72 4.01 -3.05 -13.86
CA THR A 72 4.04 -4.30 -13.10
C THR A 72 3.99 -5.50 -14.05
N SER A 73 4.48 -6.65 -13.60
CA SER A 73 4.42 -7.91 -14.36
C SER A 73 4.46 -9.12 -13.43
N ASN A 74 4.26 -10.32 -13.99
CA ASN A 74 4.50 -11.60 -13.32
C ASN A 74 6.03 -11.84 -13.19
N GLY A 75 6.69 -10.99 -12.41
CA GLY A 75 8.11 -11.10 -12.10
C GLY A 75 8.41 -12.26 -11.14
N THR A 76 9.56 -12.19 -10.47
CA THR A 76 9.90 -13.15 -9.42
C THR A 76 8.88 -13.10 -8.28
N LEU A 77 8.29 -14.25 -7.96
CA LEU A 77 7.40 -14.37 -6.81
C LEU A 77 8.22 -14.17 -5.53
N TRP A 78 7.84 -13.18 -4.74
CA TRP A 78 8.35 -12.99 -3.39
C TRP A 78 7.25 -13.34 -2.40
N ASP A 79 7.54 -14.29 -1.52
CA ASP A 79 6.66 -14.68 -0.45
C ASP A 79 7.09 -13.98 0.85
N PRO A 80 6.42 -12.88 1.26
CA PRO A 80 6.80 -12.17 2.48
C PRO A 80 6.54 -13.00 3.73
N THR A 81 5.72 -14.06 3.66
CA THR A 81 5.41 -14.86 4.86
C THR A 81 6.58 -15.70 5.34
N LEU A 82 7.57 -15.95 4.47
CA LEU A 82 8.75 -16.73 4.79
C LEU A 82 9.86 -15.91 5.46
N ASN A 83 9.82 -14.58 5.37
CA ASN A 83 10.88 -13.71 5.89
C ASN A 83 10.36 -12.30 6.20
N ALA A 84 9.49 -12.20 7.20
CA ALA A 84 8.98 -10.94 7.72
C ALA A 84 8.95 -10.97 9.24
N PHE A 85 9.07 -9.78 9.85
CA PHE A 85 8.71 -9.58 11.25
C PHE A 85 7.22 -9.28 11.34
N TRP A 86 6.59 -9.84 12.37
CA TRP A 86 5.15 -9.79 12.57
C TRP A 86 4.82 -9.05 13.85
N TYR A 87 3.84 -8.16 13.78
CA TYR A 87 3.45 -7.32 14.90
C TYR A 87 1.94 -7.27 15.03
N THR A 88 1.48 -7.17 16.26
CA THR A 88 0.10 -6.83 16.60
C THR A 88 0.08 -5.38 17.10
N TYR A 89 -0.91 -4.62 16.66
CA TYR A 89 -1.17 -3.26 17.14
C TYR A 89 -2.49 -3.28 17.91
N ASP A 90 -2.44 -2.82 19.16
CA ASP A 90 -3.63 -2.65 19.99
C ASP A 90 -4.08 -1.19 19.94
N ALA A 91 -5.34 -0.98 19.54
CA ALA A 91 -5.89 0.35 19.32
C ALA A 91 -6.22 1.09 20.63
N ASP A 92 -6.54 0.36 21.70
CA ASP A 92 -6.95 0.93 22.98
C ASP A 92 -5.76 1.43 23.80
N SER A 93 -4.68 0.65 23.83
CA SER A 93 -3.42 1.01 24.48
C SER A 93 -2.45 1.78 23.58
N GLU A 94 -2.71 1.79 22.27
CA GLU A 94 -1.81 2.35 21.24
C GLU A 94 -0.40 1.73 21.27
N GLU A 95 -0.31 0.41 21.46
CA GLU A 95 0.96 -0.31 21.59
C GLU A 95 1.17 -1.34 20.47
N PHE A 96 2.44 -1.49 20.07
CA PHE A 96 2.88 -2.60 19.23
C PHE A 96 3.51 -3.70 20.07
N THR A 97 3.08 -4.93 19.83
CA THR A 97 3.72 -6.14 20.36
C THR A 97 4.22 -7.01 19.23
N GLY A 98 5.29 -7.78 19.48
CA GLY A 98 5.72 -8.81 18.55
C GLY A 98 4.67 -9.92 18.50
N ALA A 99 4.24 -10.33 17.30
CA ALA A 99 3.23 -11.37 17.18
C ALA A 99 3.82 -12.73 17.58
N GLU A 100 3.30 -13.33 18.64
CA GLU A 100 3.79 -14.60 19.16
C GLU A 100 3.48 -15.77 18.22
N GLY A 101 4.44 -16.68 18.04
CA GLY A 101 4.27 -17.86 17.20
C GLY A 101 4.14 -17.57 15.69
N MET A 102 4.34 -16.31 15.27
CA MET A 102 4.35 -15.92 13.86
C MET A 102 5.78 -15.64 13.38
N GLY A 103 6.15 -16.28 12.27
CA GLY A 103 7.50 -16.21 11.72
C GLY A 103 8.45 -17.26 12.33
N GLY A 104 9.68 -17.28 11.84
CA GLY A 104 10.71 -18.25 12.26
C GLY A 104 11.62 -17.79 13.40
N GLY A 105 11.32 -16.66 14.05
CA GLY A 105 12.19 -16.04 15.05
C GLY A 105 11.51 -14.94 15.87
N GLU A 106 12.31 -14.20 16.63
CA GLU A 106 11.83 -13.08 17.45
C GLU A 106 11.32 -11.91 16.58
N ASN A 107 10.31 -11.20 17.09
CA ASN A 107 9.72 -10.03 16.45
C ASN A 107 10.07 -8.76 17.24
N PRO A 108 11.27 -8.17 17.04
CA PRO A 108 11.74 -7.03 17.84
C PRO A 108 10.91 -5.77 17.57
N VAL A 109 10.39 -5.16 18.63
CA VAL A 109 9.50 -3.98 18.54
C VAL A 109 10.25 -2.65 18.36
N GLY A 110 11.59 -2.65 18.38
CA GLY A 110 12.40 -1.42 18.31
C GLY A 110 12.11 -0.57 17.07
N ALA A 111 11.88 -1.20 15.91
CA ALA A 111 11.48 -0.49 14.71
C ALA A 111 10.09 0.16 14.86
N MET A 112 9.16 -0.49 15.57
CA MET A 112 7.84 0.05 15.84
C MET A 112 7.89 1.22 16.83
N ALA A 113 8.89 1.31 17.71
CA ALA A 113 9.03 2.42 18.65
C ALA A 113 9.56 3.72 18.01
N PHE A 114 10.13 3.66 16.81
CA PHE A 114 10.73 4.83 16.15
C PHE A 114 9.66 5.78 15.59
N ARG A 115 9.63 7.02 16.12
CA ARG A 115 8.68 8.08 15.74
C ARG A 115 9.25 9.08 14.71
N GLY A 116 10.46 8.85 14.21
CA GLY A 116 11.10 9.71 13.23
C GLY A 116 10.75 9.34 11.79
N ARG A 117 11.57 9.83 10.86
CA ARG A 117 11.50 9.50 9.43
C ARG A 117 12.54 8.46 9.05
N TRP A 118 12.15 7.52 8.21
CA TRP A 118 12.99 6.41 7.76
C TRP A 118 13.76 6.80 6.50
N GLY A 119 15.08 6.64 6.53
CA GLY A 119 15.95 6.99 5.40
C GLY A 119 16.53 8.40 5.52
N ASP A 120 17.07 8.89 4.40
CA ASP A 120 17.83 10.13 4.39
C ASP A 120 16.93 11.37 4.43
N LYS A 121 17.49 12.45 4.99
CA LYS A 121 16.84 13.76 5.03
C LYS A 121 16.92 14.44 3.66
N GLN A 122 15.88 15.17 3.32
CA GLN A 122 15.86 16.07 2.17
C GLN A 122 17.02 17.06 2.21
N TYR A 123 17.68 17.28 1.06
CA TYR A 123 18.58 18.41 0.90
C TYR A 123 17.87 19.76 1.06
N ALA A 124 18.61 20.76 1.52
CA ALA A 124 18.14 22.14 1.57
C ALA A 124 17.91 22.70 0.16
N ASP A 125 17.03 23.70 0.05
CA ASP A 125 16.83 24.40 -1.21
C ASP A 125 18.13 25.10 -1.64
N GLY A 126 18.53 24.94 -2.91
CA GLY A 126 19.78 25.47 -3.45
C GLY A 126 21.00 24.54 -3.37
N ASP A 127 20.89 23.36 -2.73
CA ASP A 127 21.96 22.35 -2.78
C ASP A 127 22.16 21.82 -4.21
N GLU A 128 23.41 21.75 -4.69
CA GLU A 128 23.73 21.33 -6.06
C GLU A 128 23.32 19.90 -6.40
N ARG A 129 23.17 19.03 -5.38
CA ARG A 129 22.73 17.64 -5.54
C ARG A 129 21.21 17.54 -5.66
N GLN A 130 20.50 18.59 -5.26
CA GLN A 130 19.05 18.65 -5.33
C GLN A 130 18.61 19.25 -6.66
N SER A 131 17.87 18.47 -7.44
CA SER A 131 17.18 18.98 -8.62
C SER A 131 15.70 19.17 -8.33
N TRP A 132 15.14 20.25 -8.87
CA TRP A 132 13.73 20.58 -8.79
C TRP A 132 13.10 20.53 -10.18
N TRP A 133 11.99 19.82 -10.32
CA TRP A 133 11.22 19.79 -11.55
C TRP A 133 9.74 19.88 -11.25
N TRP A 134 9.10 20.97 -11.67
CA TRP A 134 7.63 21.10 -11.66
C TRP A 134 6.95 20.83 -10.30
N GLY A 135 7.52 21.33 -9.19
CA GLY A 135 6.97 21.08 -7.84
C GLY A 135 7.59 19.87 -7.14
N TRP A 136 8.31 19.03 -7.87
CA TRP A 136 8.88 17.79 -7.37
C TRP A 136 10.37 17.94 -7.08
N ARG A 137 10.78 17.52 -5.89
CA ARG A 137 12.18 17.40 -5.49
C ARG A 137 12.69 16.01 -5.81
N ARG A 138 13.94 15.91 -6.25
CA ARG A 138 14.60 14.62 -6.51
C ARG A 138 14.77 13.79 -5.24
N PHE A 139 15.27 14.42 -4.19
CA PHE A 139 15.38 13.82 -2.87
C PHE A 139 14.33 14.47 -1.97
N VAL A 140 13.56 13.67 -1.25
CA VAL A 140 12.56 14.11 -0.28
C VAL A 140 12.82 13.37 1.03
N ASP A 141 12.34 13.96 2.13
CA ASP A 141 12.38 13.29 3.42
C ASP A 141 11.68 11.93 3.32
N GLY A 142 12.31 10.91 3.89
CA GLY A 142 11.71 9.58 3.92
C GLY A 142 10.41 9.52 4.74
N PRO A 143 9.65 8.41 4.60
CA PRO A 143 8.33 8.28 5.23
C PRO A 143 8.44 8.22 6.75
N THR A 144 7.38 8.64 7.41
CA THR A 144 7.14 8.30 8.80
C THR A 144 6.67 6.85 8.92
N GLY A 145 6.90 6.25 10.08
CA GLY A 145 6.65 4.83 10.33
C GLY A 145 5.17 4.42 10.34
N PRO A 146 4.87 3.19 10.79
CA PRO A 146 3.52 2.64 10.84
C PRO A 146 2.48 3.48 11.56
N TRP A 147 2.90 4.33 12.52
CA TRP A 147 2.03 5.23 13.27
C TRP A 147 1.22 6.19 12.41
N ASP A 148 1.75 6.63 11.29
CA ASP A 148 1.10 7.60 10.41
C ASP A 148 0.35 6.91 9.25
N LYS A 149 0.05 5.61 9.39
CA LYS A 149 -0.60 4.78 8.36
C LYS A 149 -2.06 4.47 8.64
N GLU A 150 -2.70 5.19 9.56
CA GLU A 150 -4.12 5.02 9.91
C GLU A 150 -4.45 3.54 10.15
N LEU A 151 -3.76 2.93 11.12
CA LEU A 151 -3.89 1.51 11.41
C LEU A 151 -5.28 1.17 11.96
N VAL A 152 -5.86 2.12 12.69
CA VAL A 152 -7.25 2.09 13.16
C VAL A 152 -8.09 2.86 12.16
N ARG A 153 -8.85 2.14 11.35
CA ARG A 153 -9.76 2.71 10.34
C ARG A 153 -11.04 1.88 10.24
N ASP A 154 -12.13 2.55 9.93
CA ASP A 154 -13.45 1.92 9.81
C ASP A 154 -13.52 1.08 8.53
N ASP A 155 -13.11 1.67 7.40
CA ASP A 155 -13.12 1.03 6.09
C ASP A 155 -11.76 0.41 5.70
N VAL A 156 -11.72 -0.37 4.63
CA VAL A 156 -10.47 -0.90 4.06
C VAL A 156 -9.56 0.22 3.51
N CYS A 157 -10.15 1.31 3.02
CA CYS A 157 -9.43 2.49 2.53
C CYS A 157 -8.96 3.37 3.70
N PRO A 158 -7.82 4.07 3.59
CA PRO A 158 -7.52 5.16 4.51
C PRO A 158 -8.56 6.28 4.38
N ASN A 159 -8.78 7.01 5.48
CA ASN A 159 -9.72 8.12 5.57
C ASN A 159 -9.29 9.26 4.63
N GLY A 160 -10.27 9.99 4.06
CA GLY A 160 -9.99 11.21 3.28
C GLY A 160 -9.95 11.08 1.76
N GLY A 161 -10.40 9.95 1.18
CA GLY A 161 -10.57 9.83 -0.28
C GLY A 161 -11.71 10.71 -0.83
N PHE A 162 -11.43 11.46 -1.91
CA PHE A 162 -12.46 12.13 -2.71
C PHE A 162 -13.41 11.05 -3.26
N ARG A 163 -14.64 10.93 -2.71
CA ARG A 163 -15.70 9.91 -2.97
C ARG A 163 -15.86 8.79 -1.93
N GLY A 164 -15.14 8.83 -0.81
CA GLY A 164 -15.21 7.77 0.23
C GLY A 164 -14.53 6.47 -0.20
N CYS A 165 -14.69 5.39 0.57
CA CYS A 165 -14.08 4.12 0.25
C CYS A 165 -14.86 3.38 -0.85
N VAL A 166 -14.26 3.26 -2.04
CA VAL A 166 -14.83 2.51 -3.17
C VAL A 166 -14.11 1.17 -3.29
N VAL A 167 -14.84 0.09 -3.01
CA VAL A 167 -14.34 -1.28 -3.11
C VAL A 167 -14.75 -1.87 -4.46
N LYS A 168 -13.76 -2.08 -5.34
CA LYS A 168 -13.97 -2.65 -6.68
C LYS A 168 -14.29 -4.15 -6.60
N GLN A 169 -15.26 -4.60 -7.40
CA GLN A 169 -15.74 -5.99 -7.38
C GLN A 169 -15.11 -6.87 -8.48
N ASP A 170 -14.41 -6.26 -9.44
CA ASP A 170 -13.64 -6.92 -10.51
C ASP A 170 -12.34 -6.13 -10.73
N LEU A 171 -11.29 -6.80 -11.19
CA LEU A 171 -10.05 -6.20 -11.70
C LEU A 171 -10.27 -5.35 -12.96
N ARG A 172 -11.29 -5.67 -13.76
CA ARG A 172 -11.55 -5.06 -15.08
C ARG A 172 -12.52 -3.88 -15.06
N GLU A 173 -13.23 -3.62 -13.96
CA GLU A 173 -14.28 -2.61 -13.95
C GLU A 173 -13.74 -1.18 -13.98
N GLU A 174 -13.73 -0.63 -15.19
CA GLU A 174 -14.20 0.73 -15.44
C GLU A 174 -15.70 0.79 -15.05
N GLU A 175 -15.99 1.50 -13.97
CA GLU A 175 -17.27 2.21 -13.78
C GLU A 175 -18.59 1.41 -13.64
N ARG A 176 -18.63 0.32 -12.86
CA ARG A 176 -19.91 -0.18 -12.31
C ARG A 176 -19.91 -0.27 -10.78
N ALA A 177 -20.87 0.46 -10.21
CA ALA A 177 -21.32 0.50 -8.82
C ALA A 177 -20.41 -0.19 -7.79
N GLY A 178 -19.34 0.48 -7.36
CA GLY A 178 -18.63 0.07 -6.15
C GLY A 178 -19.59 0.06 -4.96
N VAL A 179 -19.71 -1.09 -4.30
CA VAL A 179 -20.50 -1.23 -3.07
C VAL A 179 -19.64 -0.75 -1.90
N ARG A 180 -20.23 0.02 -0.99
CA ARG A 180 -19.57 0.34 0.29
C ARG A 180 -19.54 -0.94 1.13
N VAL A 181 -18.36 -1.46 1.37
CA VAL A 181 -18.13 -2.46 2.41
C VAL A 181 -17.73 -1.65 3.65
N GLY A 182 -18.67 -1.48 4.58
CA GLY A 182 -18.42 -0.89 5.89
C GLY A 182 -17.81 -1.89 6.87
#